data_AF-A0AAE3HEX1-F1
#
_entry.id   AF-A0AAE3HEX1-F1
#
_cell.length_a   1.000
_cell.length_b   1.000
_cell.length_c   1.000
_cell.angle_alpha   90.00
_cell.angle_beta   90.00
_cell.angle_gamma   90.00
#
_symmetry.space_group_name_H-M   'P 1'
#
loop_
_entity.id
_entity.type
_entity.pdbx_description
1 polymer ?
#
loop_
_entity_poly.entity_id
_entity_poly.type
_entity_poly.pdbx_seq_one_letter_code
_entity_poly.pdbx_strand_id
1 'polypeptide(L)'
;MNIAIDGNLEDIRKGLENKGYQIVNLGGDESIDAIVYINNGHEGSNLQQETSSPTIFTGENIHTKNGAFMINARDKSIDEIDQLLKQRSYSPLFRDFY
;
A
#
# COMPACT_ATOMS: atom_id res chain seq x y z
N MET A 1 2.09 2.08 -14.23
CA MET A 1 1.15 1.78 -13.13
C MET A 1 1.46 2.75 -12.02
N ASN A 2 0.44 3.46 -11.55
CA ASN A 2 0.55 4.56 -10.60
C ASN A 2 0.33 4.04 -9.19
N ILE A 3 1.34 4.15 -8.35
CA ILE A 3 1.34 3.62 -7.00
C ILE A 3 1.40 4.78 -6.02
N ALA A 4 0.43 4.84 -5.11
CA ALA A 4 0.53 5.68 -3.94
C ALA A 4 1.22 4.90 -2.81
N ILE A 5 2.12 5.54 -2.06
CA ILE A 5 2.81 4.95 -0.92
C ILE A 5 2.51 5.79 0.32
N ASP A 6 2.08 5.14 1.39
CA ASP A 6 1.80 5.77 2.67
C ASP A 6 3.09 6.12 3.43
N GLY A 7 3.22 7.37 3.87
CA GLY A 7 4.24 7.81 4.84
C GLY A 7 5.72 7.53 4.48
N ASN A 8 6.53 7.38 5.53
CA ASN A 8 8.01 7.27 5.51
C ASN A 8 8.52 5.89 5.04
N LEU A 9 8.08 5.43 3.87
CA LEU A 9 8.51 4.17 3.26
C LEU A 9 9.49 4.41 2.12
N GLU A 10 10.55 5.18 2.38
CA GLU A 10 11.48 5.67 1.35
C GLU A 10 12.22 4.54 0.62
N ASP A 11 12.57 3.48 1.33
CA ASP A 11 13.21 2.30 0.73
C ASP A 11 12.26 1.57 -0.23
N ILE A 12 10.97 1.53 0.12
CA ILE A 12 9.93 0.94 -0.73
C ILE A 12 9.67 1.82 -1.95
N ARG A 13 9.60 3.14 -1.75
CA ARG A 13 9.49 4.12 -2.83
C ARG A 13 10.60 3.92 -3.85
N LYS A 14 11.87 4.01 -3.42
CA LYS A 14 13.03 3.83 -4.30
C LYS A 14 13.05 2.45 -4.95
N GLY A 15 12.73 1.41 -4.19
CA GLY A 15 12.67 0.04 -4.70
C GLY A 15 11.67 -0.11 -5.84
N LEU A 16 10.47 0.45 -5.71
CA LEU A 16 9.42 0.39 -6.72
C LEU A 16 9.69 1.33 -7.90
N GLU A 17 10.24 2.52 -7.67
CA GLU A 17 10.70 3.42 -8.74
C GLU A 17 11.76 2.73 -9.62
N ASN A 18 12.74 2.06 -9.01
CA ASN A 18 13.76 1.29 -9.72
C ASN A 18 13.20 0.10 -10.51
N LYS A 19 11.99 -0.38 -10.16
CA LYS A 19 11.27 -1.43 -10.91
C LYS A 19 10.43 -0.86 -12.05
N GLY A 20 10.39 0.47 -12.23
CA GLY A 20 9.66 1.15 -13.31
C GLY A 20 8.23 1.56 -12.96
N TYR A 21 7.87 1.55 -11.67
CA TYR A 21 6.58 2.07 -11.22
C TYR A 21 6.60 3.60 -11.10
N GLN A 22 5.44 4.23 -11.35
CA GLN A 22 5.28 5.67 -11.15
C GLN A 22 4.73 5.88 -9.74
N ILE A 23 5.47 6.58 -8.89
CA ILE A 23 5.01 6.89 -7.53
C ILE A 23 4.30 8.23 -7.55
N VAL A 24 3.03 8.21 -7.17
CA VAL A 24 2.14 9.36 -7.19
C VAL A 24 1.73 9.74 -5.77
N ASN A 25 1.39 11.02 -5.58
CA ASN A 25 0.91 11.50 -4.29
C ASN A 25 -0.59 11.26 -4.15
N LEU A 26 -1.04 10.97 -2.91
CA LEU A 26 -2.47 10.94 -2.59
C LEU A 26 -3.06 12.35 -2.73
N GLY A 27 -4.28 12.44 -3.28
CA GLY A 27 -4.94 13.72 -3.59
C GLY A 27 -4.45 14.42 -4.86
N GLY A 28 -3.56 13.81 -5.65
CA GLY A 28 -3.20 14.29 -6.98
C GLY A 28 -4.27 13.97 -8.05
N ASP A 29 -4.13 14.60 -9.22
CA ASP A 29 -5.05 14.37 -10.36
C ASP A 29 -4.84 13.01 -11.04
N GLU A 30 -3.71 12.35 -10.75
CA GLU A 30 -3.31 11.08 -11.34
C GLU A 30 -4.17 9.93 -10.81
N SER A 31 -4.64 9.05 -11.69
CA SER A 31 -5.39 7.88 -11.25
C SER A 31 -4.49 6.89 -10.51
N ILE A 32 -4.91 6.42 -9.34
CA ILE A 32 -4.16 5.48 -8.50
C ILE A 32 -4.58 4.05 -8.81
N ASP A 33 -3.61 3.21 -9.19
CA ASP A 33 -3.80 1.79 -9.48
C ASP A 33 -3.68 0.91 -8.23
N ALA A 34 -2.73 1.26 -7.36
CA ALA A 34 -2.41 0.54 -6.14
C ALA A 34 -1.93 1.48 -5.03
N ILE A 35 -2.12 1.03 -3.79
CA ILE A 35 -1.73 1.73 -2.57
C ILE A 35 -0.87 0.78 -1.74
N VAL A 36 0.33 1.20 -1.37
CA VAL A 36 1.21 0.45 -0.49
C VAL A 36 1.28 1.15 0.87
N TYR A 37 0.98 0.43 1.95
CA TYR A 37 0.94 0.97 3.31
C TYR A 37 1.56 0.01 4.32
N ILE A 38 1.86 0.51 5.52
CA ILE A 38 2.18 -0.34 6.68
C ILE A 38 1.23 0.05 7.81
N ASN A 39 0.32 -0.86 8.19
CA ASN A 39 -0.50 -0.65 9.38
C ASN A 39 0.29 -1.10 10.60
N ASN A 40 0.63 -0.18 11.52
CA ASN A 40 1.43 -0.49 12.69
C ASN A 40 0.75 -1.39 13.75
N GLY A 41 -0.51 -1.79 13.57
CA GLY A 41 -1.16 -2.81 14.40
C GLY A 41 -1.23 -2.40 15.87
N HIS A 42 -2.26 -1.66 16.27
CA HIS A 42 -2.58 -1.54 17.69
C HIS A 42 -3.12 -2.89 18.17
N GLU A 43 -2.25 -3.72 18.76
CA GLU A 43 -2.68 -4.76 19.67
C GLU A 43 -3.18 -4.08 20.96
N GLY A 44 -4.50 -4.04 21.14
CA GLY A 44 -5.14 -3.86 22.44
C GLY A 44 -4.84 -2.55 23.18
N SER A 45 -5.43 -1.43 22.78
CA SER A 45 -5.95 -0.44 23.73
C SER A 45 -6.80 0.59 22.99
N ASN A 46 -8.03 0.75 23.48
CA ASN A 46 -8.95 1.86 23.27
C ASN A 46 -8.90 2.58 21.92
N LEU A 47 -9.96 2.36 21.15
CA LEU A 47 -10.48 3.26 20.13
C LEU A 47 -10.49 4.71 20.66
N GLN A 48 -9.40 5.44 20.45
CA GLN A 48 -9.30 6.90 20.35
C GLN A 48 -7.84 7.32 20.32
N GLN A 49 -7.48 7.99 19.22
CA GLN A 49 -6.36 8.92 19.13
C GLN A 49 -4.97 8.30 19.32
N GLU A 50 -4.38 7.75 18.26
CA GLU A 50 -3.10 8.22 17.72
C GLU A 50 -3.10 8.00 16.20
N THR A 51 -2.48 8.92 15.48
CA THR A 51 -2.72 9.30 14.08
C THR A 51 -2.15 8.33 13.04
N SER A 52 -2.53 7.06 13.11
CA SER A 52 -2.12 6.02 12.13
C SER A 52 -3.31 5.24 11.58
N SER A 53 -4.50 5.83 11.62
CA SER A 53 -5.63 5.35 10.82
C SER A 53 -5.36 5.63 9.33
N PRO A 54 -5.87 4.79 8.42
CA PRO A 54 -5.90 5.03 6.97
C PRO A 54 -6.84 6.20 6.60
N THR A 55 -6.85 7.28 7.39
CA THR A 55 -7.68 8.48 7.16
C THR A 55 -7.26 9.20 5.88
N ILE A 56 -6.05 8.95 5.35
CA ILE A 56 -5.62 9.46 4.04
C ILE A 56 -6.38 8.77 2.89
N PHE A 57 -6.95 7.58 3.13
CA PHE A 57 -7.67 6.78 2.14
C PHE A 57 -9.20 6.98 2.20
N THR A 58 -9.68 8.19 2.50
CA THR A 58 -11.08 8.52 2.24
C THR A 58 -11.30 8.62 0.73
N GLY A 59 -12.44 8.14 0.23
CA GLY A 59 -12.71 8.02 -1.22
C GLY A 59 -12.61 9.34 -2.00
N GLU A 60 -12.66 10.48 -1.32
CA GLU A 60 -12.48 11.81 -1.91
C GLU A 60 -11.03 12.11 -2.32
N ASN A 61 -10.04 11.48 -1.67
CA ASN A 61 -8.60 11.70 -1.94
C ASN A 61 -7.98 10.65 -2.87
N ILE A 62 -8.77 9.63 -3.27
CA ILE A 62 -8.31 8.55 -4.14
C ILE A 62 -9.03 8.64 -5.48
N HIS A 63 -8.40 9.30 -6.44
CA HIS A 63 -8.86 9.24 -7.82
C HIS A 63 -8.56 7.85 -8.39
N THR A 64 -9.57 6.97 -8.41
CA THR A 64 -9.47 5.64 -9.06
C THR A 64 -10.46 5.55 -10.20
N LYS A 65 -10.06 4.93 -11.32
CA LYS A 65 -10.99 4.58 -12.39
C LYS A 65 -11.71 3.25 -12.11
N ASN A 66 -11.05 2.31 -11.42
CA ASN A 66 -11.52 0.94 -11.22
C ASN A 66 -11.29 0.42 -9.77
N GLY A 67 -11.17 1.32 -8.78
CA GLY A 67 -10.68 0.97 -7.44
C GLY A 67 -9.16 0.80 -7.38
N ALA A 68 -8.59 0.87 -6.17
CA ALA A 68 -7.15 0.74 -5.94
C ALA A 68 -6.82 -0.58 -5.24
N PHE A 69 -5.75 -1.25 -5.68
CA PHE A 69 -5.26 -2.47 -5.02
C PHE A 69 -4.41 -2.11 -3.81
N MET A 70 -4.86 -2.45 -2.59
CA MET A 70 -4.17 -2.09 -1.36
C MET A 70 -3.23 -3.19 -0.90
N ILE A 71 -1.97 -2.88 -0.59
CA ILE A 71 -0.94 -3.82 -0.14
C ILE A 71 -0.37 -3.37 1.20
N ASN A 72 -0.46 -4.24 2.21
CA ASN A 72 0.31 -4.07 3.44
C ASN A 72 1.74 -4.56 3.21
N ALA A 73 2.71 -3.65 3.26
CA ALA A 73 4.13 -3.93 3.04
C ALA A 73 4.87 -4.45 4.27
N ARG A 74 4.21 -4.59 5.42
CA ARG A 74 4.81 -5.18 6.62
C ARG A 74 5.43 -6.54 6.28
N ASP A 75 6.70 -6.69 6.64
CA ASP A 75 7.49 -7.92 6.47
C ASP A 75 7.54 -8.44 5.01
N LYS A 76 7.37 -7.56 4.03
CA LYS A 76 7.49 -7.88 2.60
C LYS A 76 8.72 -7.23 2.01
N SER A 77 9.43 -8.00 1.19
CA SER A 77 10.49 -7.49 0.33
C SER A 77 9.93 -6.70 -0.86
N ILE A 78 10.76 -5.89 -1.51
CA ILE A 78 10.40 -5.16 -2.73
C ILE A 78 9.95 -6.11 -3.85
N ASP A 79 10.60 -7.27 -3.98
CA ASP A 79 10.25 -8.27 -4.98
C ASP A 79 8.89 -8.91 -4.72
N GLU A 80 8.55 -9.17 -3.44
CA GLU A 80 7.22 -9.65 -3.08
C GLU A 80 6.15 -8.59 -3.38
N ILE A 81 6.41 -7.31 -3.06
CA ILE A 81 5.48 -6.22 -3.39
C ILE A 81 5.31 -6.12 -4.92
N ASP A 82 6.40 -6.16 -5.70
CA ASP A 82 6.37 -6.18 -7.16
C ASP A 82 5.53 -7.33 -7.72
N GLN A 83 5.69 -8.53 -7.15
CA GLN A 83 4.90 -9.69 -7.56
C GLN A 83 3.41 -9.50 -7.27
N LEU A 84 3.04 -9.01 -6.09
CA LEU A 84 1.64 -8.74 -5.73
C LEU A 84 1.01 -7.69 -6.66
N LEU A 85 1.75 -6.63 -7.00
CA LEU A 85 1.31 -5.57 -7.92
C LEU A 85 1.04 -6.13 -9.33
N LYS A 86 1.93 -6.99 -9.85
CA LYS A 86 1.79 -7.63 -11.17
C LYS A 86 0.64 -8.63 -11.23
N GLN A 87 0.46 -9.43 -10.18
CA GLN A 87 -0.57 -10.47 -10.15
C GLN A 87 -1.95 -9.93 -9.75
N ARG A 88 -2.02 -8.73 -9.15
CA ARG A 88 -3.26 -8.16 -8.57
C ARG A 88 -3.93 -9.16 -7.60
N SER A 89 -3.14 -10.00 -6.95
CA SER A 89 -3.61 -11.06 -6.05
C SER A 89 -2.82 -11.01 -4.75
N TYR A 90 -3.50 -11.23 -3.64
CA TYR A 90 -2.85 -11.34 -2.34
C TYR A 90 -2.06 -12.65 -2.20
N SER A 91 -1.03 -12.64 -1.36
CA SER A 91 -0.41 -13.88 -0.90
C SER A 91 -1.46 -14.73 -0.15
N PRO A 92 -1.37 -16.07 -0.22
CA PRO A 92 -2.23 -16.94 0.58
C PRO A 92 -2.22 -16.53 2.06
N LEU A 93 -3.42 -16.47 2.67
CA LEU A 93 -3.57 -16.12 4.08
C LEU A 93 -3.04 -17.22 5.01
N PHE A 94 -3.05 -18.47 4.53
CA PHE A 94 -2.52 -19.62 5.23
C PHE A 94 -1.33 -20.16 4.43
N ARG A 95 -0.19 -20.32 5.11
CA ARG A 95 0.90 -21.15 4.58
C ARG A 95 0.63 -22.55 5.09
N ASP A 96 0.49 -23.51 4.18
CA ASP A 96 0.35 -24.91 4.58
C ASP A 96 1.63 -25.32 5.33
N PHE A 97 1.48 -25.68 6.61
CA PHE A 97 2.56 -26.28 7.39
C PHE A 97 2.64 -27.76 6.98
N TYR A 98 3.70 -28.14 6.27
CA TYR A 98 4.09 -29.54 6.05
C TYR A 98 5.30 -29.88 6.90
#